data_AF-A0A257JDH8-F1
#
_entry.id   AF-A0A257JDH8-F1
#
_cell.length_a   1.000
_cell.length_b   1.000
_cell.length_c   1.000
_cell.angle_alpha   90.00
_cell.angle_beta   90.00
_cell.angle_gamma   90.00
#
_symmetry.space_group_name_H-M   'P 1'
#
loop_
_entity.id
_entity.type
_entity.pdbx_description
1 polymer ?
#
loop_
_entity_poly.entity_id
_entity_poly.type
_entity_poly.pdbx_seq_one_letter_code
_entity_poly.pdbx_strand_id
1 'polypeptide(L)'
;RTSQRQFISDLKIPERLPHLLSSASFPGNIRLTRAQRNYLQDQGFSTTGDTIVNRTINLSAPGCQPPHSLYLPLGIGGVDGCTYDFMRDLELYPKSDKLGFLGRGVLQVSPAHQLFAEVSYTRAKTWYVGTSNRIDGLPDDRTITVRTRLLEAGNRASELTSTGQRLVLGASGTVGAWDYDLGLNRSTNTVSDRDVRGYLLYDKTMDGFANGLINPFGPSSA
;
A
#
# COMPACT_ATOMS: atom_id res chain seq x y z
N ARG A 1 -9.84 -3.56 12.66
CA ARG A 1 -10.41 -2.77 11.53
C ARG A 1 -10.88 -1.44 12.10
N THR A 2 -10.45 -0.30 11.56
CA THR A 2 -10.92 1.02 12.00
C THR A 2 -12.43 1.16 11.75
N SER A 3 -13.18 1.66 12.73
CA SER A 3 -14.64 1.86 12.70
C SER A 3 -15.12 2.76 11.55
N GLN A 4 -14.22 3.56 10.95
CA GLN A 4 -14.51 4.50 9.86
C GLN A 4 -14.62 3.85 8.46
N ARG A 5 -14.76 2.53 8.35
CA ARG A 5 -14.72 1.80 7.05
C ARG A 5 -16.01 1.06 6.68
N GLN A 6 -17.09 1.18 7.45
CA GLN A 6 -18.37 0.52 7.13
C GLN A 6 -18.94 0.94 5.76
N PHE A 7 -18.73 2.19 5.33
CA PHE A 7 -19.20 2.65 4.03
C PHE A 7 -18.57 1.88 2.84
N ILE A 8 -17.36 1.33 3.00
CA ILE A 8 -16.68 0.58 1.92
C ILE A 8 -17.43 -0.74 1.66
N SER A 9 -17.98 -1.39 2.70
CA SER A 9 -18.86 -2.54 2.50
C SER A 9 -20.14 -2.16 1.77
N ASP A 10 -20.69 -0.97 2.02
CA ASP A 10 -21.92 -0.50 1.34
C ASP A 10 -21.70 -0.27 -0.16
N LEU A 11 -20.46 0.04 -0.58
CA LEU A 11 -20.13 0.21 -1.99
C LEU A 11 -20.26 -1.07 -2.80
N LYS A 12 -20.28 -2.26 -2.17
CA LYS A 12 -20.43 -3.56 -2.85
C LYS A 12 -19.47 -3.72 -4.04
N ILE A 13 -18.19 -3.41 -3.79
CA ILE A 13 -17.15 -3.43 -4.83
C ILE A 13 -16.98 -4.82 -5.46
N PRO A 14 -16.95 -5.93 -4.69
CA PRO A 14 -16.91 -7.27 -5.26
C PRO A 14 -18.05 -7.56 -6.23
N GLU A 15 -19.24 -6.99 -6.02
CA GLU A 15 -20.38 -7.20 -6.91
C GLU A 15 -20.33 -6.27 -8.14
N ARG A 16 -19.88 -5.01 -7.96
CA ARG A 16 -19.96 -3.99 -9.00
C ARG A 16 -18.74 -3.95 -9.91
N LEU A 17 -17.54 -4.14 -9.35
CA LEU A 17 -16.26 -3.98 -10.04
C LEU A 17 -15.30 -5.17 -9.79
N PRO A 18 -15.77 -6.42 -9.90
CA PRO A 18 -14.95 -7.60 -9.59
C PRO A 18 -13.71 -7.75 -10.49
N HIS A 19 -13.73 -7.15 -11.69
CA HIS A 19 -12.62 -7.16 -12.64
C HIS A 19 -11.49 -6.17 -12.29
N LEU A 20 -11.76 -5.17 -11.44
CA LEU A 20 -10.75 -4.22 -10.94
C LEU A 20 -10.05 -4.69 -9.66
N LEU A 21 -10.47 -5.84 -9.11
CA LEU A 21 -9.86 -6.47 -7.96
C LEU A 21 -8.54 -7.18 -8.35
N SER A 22 -7.96 -7.97 -7.44
CA SER A 22 -6.66 -8.60 -7.69
C SER A 22 -6.78 -10.10 -7.97
N SER A 23 -6.05 -10.57 -8.98
CA SER A 23 -5.86 -12.01 -9.25
C SER A 23 -4.71 -12.64 -8.46
N ALA A 24 -4.06 -11.90 -7.56
CA ALA A 24 -3.20 -12.49 -6.55
C ALA A 24 -4.04 -12.71 -5.29
N SER A 25 -4.37 -13.96 -5.02
CA SER A 25 -5.23 -14.40 -3.93
C SER A 25 -4.46 -15.20 -2.90
N PHE A 26 -5.09 -15.50 -1.77
CA PHE A 26 -4.66 -16.57 -0.88
C PHE A 26 -5.90 -17.42 -0.56
N PRO A 27 -5.85 -18.75 -0.72
CA PRO A 27 -4.88 -19.54 -1.49
C PRO A 27 -4.58 -18.99 -2.89
N GLY A 28 -3.34 -19.18 -3.35
CA GLY A 28 -2.80 -18.57 -4.56
C GLY A 28 -3.41 -19.10 -5.85
N ASN A 29 -3.62 -18.22 -6.82
CA ASN A 29 -4.03 -18.60 -8.17
C ASN A 29 -2.83 -19.16 -8.94
N ILE A 30 -3.01 -20.24 -9.69
CA ILE A 30 -2.00 -20.82 -10.58
C ILE A 30 -2.18 -20.21 -11.97
N ARG A 31 -1.08 -19.75 -12.57
CA ARG A 31 -1.04 -19.24 -13.94
C ARG A 31 -0.42 -20.26 -14.87
N LEU A 32 -1.26 -20.84 -15.72
CA LEU A 32 -0.91 -21.85 -16.70
C LEU A 32 -0.41 -21.23 -18.01
N THR A 33 0.47 -21.96 -18.70
CA THR A 33 0.72 -21.76 -20.12
C THR A 33 -0.49 -22.22 -20.94
N ARG A 34 -0.56 -21.83 -22.23
CA ARG A 34 -1.62 -22.33 -23.12
C ARG A 34 -1.56 -23.85 -23.27
N ALA A 35 -0.36 -24.42 -23.39
CA ALA A 35 -0.16 -25.85 -23.51
C ALA A 35 -0.65 -26.61 -22.27
N GLN A 36 -0.31 -26.15 -21.07
CA GLN A 36 -0.79 -26.74 -19.83
C GLN A 36 -2.31 -26.66 -19.70
N ARG A 37 -2.89 -25.50 -20.01
CA ARG A 37 -4.34 -25.31 -19.97
C ARG A 37 -5.03 -26.27 -20.94
N ASN A 38 -4.56 -26.37 -22.19
CA ASN A 38 -5.13 -27.29 -23.17
C ASN A 38 -4.99 -28.75 -22.73
N TYR A 39 -3.82 -29.15 -22.23
CA TYR A 39 -3.61 -30.50 -21.69
C TYR A 39 -4.59 -30.81 -20.55
N LEU A 40 -4.73 -29.91 -19.59
CA LEU A 40 -5.67 -30.08 -18.47
C LEU A 40 -7.14 -30.13 -18.95
N GLN A 41 -7.48 -29.36 -19.98
CA GLN A 41 -8.80 -29.45 -20.63
C GLN A 41 -9.05 -30.81 -21.26
N ASP A 42 -8.08 -31.35 -22.00
CA ASP A 42 -8.18 -32.66 -22.65
C ASP A 42 -8.32 -33.79 -21.61
N GLN A 43 -7.76 -33.59 -20.41
CA GLN A 43 -7.93 -34.50 -19.26
C GLN A 43 -9.23 -34.28 -18.48
N GLY A 44 -10.08 -33.32 -18.86
CA GLY A 44 -11.31 -33.01 -18.14
C GLY A 44 -11.07 -32.42 -16.74
N PHE A 45 -9.92 -31.78 -16.52
CA PHE A 45 -9.59 -31.19 -15.22
C PHE A 45 -10.57 -30.06 -14.88
N SER A 46 -11.05 -30.08 -13.64
CA SER A 46 -12.02 -29.12 -13.12
C SER A 46 -11.63 -28.65 -11.72
N THR A 47 -11.89 -27.37 -11.45
CA THR A 47 -11.84 -26.79 -10.09
C THR A 47 -13.24 -26.57 -9.53
N THR A 48 -14.24 -26.29 -10.38
CA THR A 48 -15.58 -25.84 -9.97
C THR A 48 -16.71 -26.82 -10.31
N GLY A 49 -16.39 -28.00 -10.85
CA GLY A 49 -17.33 -28.98 -11.41
C GLY A 49 -17.35 -28.99 -12.93
N ASP A 50 -17.07 -27.85 -13.58
CA ASP A 50 -16.92 -27.72 -15.02
C ASP A 50 -15.44 -27.78 -15.45
N THR A 51 -15.16 -28.32 -16.64
CA THR A 51 -13.79 -28.33 -17.19
C THR A 51 -13.25 -26.92 -17.28
N ILE A 52 -12.01 -26.71 -16.82
CA ILE A 52 -11.40 -25.37 -16.81
C ILE A 52 -11.39 -24.74 -18.21
N VAL A 53 -11.54 -23.41 -18.29
CA VAL A 53 -11.46 -22.68 -19.57
C VAL A 53 -10.36 -21.63 -19.59
N ASN A 54 -9.99 -21.13 -18.43
CA ASN A 54 -9.01 -20.07 -18.25
C ASN A 54 -7.60 -20.61 -17.97
N ARG A 55 -6.62 -19.72 -18.16
CA ARG A 55 -5.23 -19.94 -17.77
C ARG A 55 -4.95 -19.61 -16.30
N THR A 56 -5.88 -18.92 -15.65
CA THR A 56 -5.81 -18.65 -14.22
C THR A 56 -6.77 -19.60 -13.55
N ILE A 57 -6.25 -20.50 -12.73
CA ILE A 57 -7.07 -21.45 -11.98
C ILE A 57 -6.77 -21.32 -10.48
N ASN A 58 -7.70 -21.75 -9.63
CA ASN A 58 -7.47 -21.88 -8.20
C ASN A 58 -8.03 -23.22 -7.72
N LEU A 59 -7.19 -24.00 -7.06
CA LEU A 59 -7.59 -25.30 -6.52
C LEU A 59 -8.61 -25.19 -5.39
N SER A 60 -8.76 -24.01 -4.80
CA SER A 60 -9.77 -23.71 -3.80
C SER A 60 -11.05 -23.12 -4.39
N ALA A 61 -11.13 -22.80 -5.68
CA ALA A 61 -12.41 -22.40 -6.29
C ALA A 61 -13.38 -23.59 -6.25
N PRO A 62 -14.69 -23.39 -6.03
CA PRO A 62 -15.37 -22.11 -5.78
C PRO A 62 -15.36 -21.67 -4.30
N GLY A 63 -14.79 -22.47 -3.39
CA GLY A 63 -14.76 -22.17 -1.95
C GLY A 63 -13.91 -20.95 -1.56
N CYS A 64 -12.84 -20.67 -2.31
CA CYS A 64 -11.85 -19.62 -2.09
C CYS A 64 -11.54 -19.40 -0.58
N GLN A 65 -11.30 -18.16 -0.14
CA GLN A 65 -11.06 -17.85 1.27
C GLN A 65 -11.72 -16.51 1.63
N PRO A 66 -13.06 -16.46 1.72
CA PRO A 66 -13.74 -15.28 2.24
C PRO A 66 -13.26 -15.02 3.68
N PRO A 67 -13.13 -13.76 4.11
CA PRO A 67 -13.51 -12.53 3.41
C PRO A 67 -12.52 -11.99 2.36
N HIS A 68 -11.29 -12.52 2.28
CA HIS A 68 -10.19 -11.89 1.56
C HIS A 68 -10.16 -12.27 0.08
N SER A 69 -10.35 -13.56 -0.22
CA SER A 69 -10.39 -14.09 -1.57
C SER A 69 -11.79 -14.65 -1.84
N LEU A 70 -12.47 -14.10 -2.83
CA LEU A 70 -13.85 -14.42 -3.17
C LEU A 70 -13.92 -15.13 -4.52
N TYR A 71 -14.88 -16.05 -4.66
CA TYR A 71 -15.23 -16.61 -5.95
C TYR A 71 -16.16 -15.64 -6.69
N LEU A 72 -15.62 -14.98 -7.71
CA LEU A 72 -16.31 -13.97 -8.51
C LEU A 72 -16.14 -14.34 -9.99
N PRO A 73 -17.08 -15.12 -10.58
CA PRO A 73 -17.00 -15.58 -11.96
C PRO A 73 -16.82 -14.47 -13.01
N LEU A 74 -17.46 -13.32 -12.77
CA LEU A 74 -17.35 -12.11 -13.60
C LEU A 74 -16.14 -11.22 -13.22
N GLY A 75 -15.32 -11.69 -12.28
CA GLY A 75 -14.15 -10.98 -11.78
C GLY A 75 -12.86 -11.35 -12.48
N ILE A 76 -11.77 -10.76 -11.99
CA ILE A 76 -10.43 -10.96 -12.56
C ILE A 76 -9.92 -12.40 -12.39
N GLY A 77 -10.45 -13.15 -11.42
CA GLY A 77 -10.19 -14.59 -11.24
C GLY A 77 -10.89 -15.47 -12.26
N GLY A 78 -11.97 -14.99 -12.89
CA GLY A 78 -12.80 -15.76 -13.82
C GLY A 78 -13.56 -16.90 -13.14
N VAL A 79 -14.15 -17.77 -13.97
CA VAL A 79 -14.92 -18.95 -13.54
C VAL A 79 -14.06 -20.06 -12.90
N ASP A 80 -12.75 -20.03 -13.09
CA ASP A 80 -11.84 -21.09 -12.61
C ASP A 80 -10.95 -20.64 -11.44
N GLY A 81 -11.04 -19.37 -11.01
CA GLY A 81 -10.07 -18.77 -10.10
C GLY A 81 -10.69 -17.90 -9.01
N CYS A 82 -9.85 -17.51 -8.04
CA CYS A 82 -10.26 -16.65 -6.93
C CYS A 82 -9.87 -15.19 -7.19
N THR A 83 -10.67 -14.26 -6.66
CA THR A 83 -10.43 -12.82 -6.75
C THR A 83 -10.20 -12.25 -5.36
N TYR A 84 -9.06 -11.59 -5.13
CA TYR A 84 -8.76 -10.94 -3.86
C TYR A 84 -9.34 -9.53 -3.78
N ASP A 85 -10.15 -9.32 -2.76
CA ASP A 85 -10.78 -8.04 -2.43
C ASP A 85 -9.83 -7.15 -1.61
N PHE A 86 -8.93 -6.47 -2.33
CA PHE A 86 -7.97 -5.56 -1.71
C PHE A 86 -8.61 -4.29 -1.12
N MET A 87 -9.83 -3.94 -1.52
CA MET A 87 -10.50 -2.72 -1.05
C MET A 87 -10.82 -2.78 0.44
N ARG A 88 -10.94 -4.00 0.98
CA ARG A 88 -11.11 -4.26 2.41
C ARG A 88 -9.88 -3.94 3.24
N ASP A 89 -8.70 -3.92 2.61
CA ASP A 89 -7.42 -3.83 3.29
C ASP A 89 -6.77 -2.44 3.13
N LEU A 90 -7.02 -1.74 2.01
CA LEU A 90 -6.46 -0.39 1.73
C LEU A 90 -6.95 0.72 2.67
N GLU A 91 -6.02 1.42 3.31
CA GLU A 91 -6.34 2.59 4.14
C GLU A 91 -6.47 3.87 3.29
N LEU A 92 -7.69 4.45 3.24
CA LEU A 92 -7.94 5.70 2.52
C LEU A 92 -7.55 6.94 3.34
N TYR A 93 -7.70 6.87 4.66
CA TYR A 93 -7.34 7.95 5.56
C TYR A 93 -6.28 7.46 6.55
N PRO A 94 -4.99 7.64 6.20
CA PRO A 94 -3.90 7.18 7.04
C PRO A 94 -3.88 7.93 8.36
N LYS A 95 -3.66 7.20 9.46
CA LYS A 95 -3.41 7.85 10.76
C LYS A 95 -2.28 8.86 10.59
N SER A 96 -2.50 10.08 11.08
CA SER A 96 -1.53 11.17 10.97
C SER A 96 -1.39 11.89 12.30
N ASP A 97 -0.16 11.99 12.80
CA ASP A 97 0.18 12.80 13.97
C ASP A 97 0.92 14.06 13.49
N LYS A 98 0.39 15.23 13.83
CA LYS A 98 0.89 16.52 13.35
C LYS A 98 1.26 17.42 14.52
N LEU A 99 2.47 17.97 14.49
CA LEU A 99 2.96 18.98 15.41
C LEU A 99 3.32 20.24 14.60
N GLY A 100 2.85 21.38 15.07
CA GLY A 100 3.17 22.68 14.48
C GLY A 100 3.56 23.68 15.55
N PHE A 101 4.57 24.48 15.24
CA PHE A 101 4.98 25.63 16.02
C PHE A 101 5.19 26.81 15.09
N LEU A 102 4.70 27.98 15.51
CA LEU A 102 4.95 29.27 14.88
C LEU A 102 5.23 30.28 15.98
N GLY A 103 6.37 30.94 15.88
CA GLY A 103 6.76 32.03 16.76
C GLY A 103 7.16 33.24 15.93
N ARG A 104 6.70 34.42 16.34
CA ARG A 104 7.12 35.69 15.76
C ARG A 104 7.43 36.67 16.88
N GLY A 105 8.58 37.31 16.79
CA GLY A 105 9.00 38.38 17.69
C GLY A 105 9.28 39.64 16.89
N VAL A 106 8.92 40.78 17.46
CA VAL A 106 9.21 42.10 16.91
C VAL A 106 9.87 42.93 18.01
N LEU A 107 11.01 43.54 17.69
CA LEU A 107 11.78 44.36 18.60
C LEU A 107 11.91 45.77 18.02
N GLN A 108 11.44 46.75 18.76
CA GLN A 108 11.72 48.15 18.47
C GLN A 108 13.10 48.50 19.01
N VAL A 109 14.09 48.68 18.13
CA VAL A 109 15.48 48.95 18.53
C VAL A 109 15.69 50.44 18.82
N SER A 110 15.01 51.30 18.08
CA SER A 110 14.93 52.75 18.33
C SER A 110 13.56 53.27 17.84
N PRO A 111 13.19 54.53 18.09
CA PRO A 111 11.95 55.09 17.55
C PRO A 111 11.84 54.97 16.02
N ALA A 112 12.96 54.91 15.30
CA ALA A 112 13.01 54.87 13.84
C ALA A 112 13.32 53.47 13.25
N HIS A 113 13.65 52.47 14.08
CA HIS A 113 14.10 51.15 13.59
C HIS A 113 13.43 49.99 14.31
N GLN A 114 12.95 49.03 13.52
CA GLN A 114 12.33 47.80 13.99
C GLN A 114 13.01 46.58 13.37
N LEU A 115 13.18 45.53 14.18
CA LEU A 115 13.61 44.22 13.72
C LEU A 115 12.50 43.21 13.98
N PHE A 116 12.34 42.23 13.11
CA PHE A 116 11.48 41.09 13.36
C PHE A 116 12.17 39.77 13.02
N ALA A 117 11.77 38.74 13.75
CA ALA A 117 12.14 37.36 13.49
C ALA A 117 10.90 36.47 13.55
N GLU A 118 10.74 35.59 12.56
CA GLU A 118 9.71 34.56 12.53
C GLU A 118 10.36 33.20 12.35
N VAL A 119 9.93 32.24 13.16
CA VAL A 119 10.34 30.84 13.08
C VAL A 119 9.09 29.99 12.99
N SER A 120 9.03 29.09 12.02
CA SER A 120 8.04 28.03 11.99
C SER A 120 8.69 26.65 11.88
N TYR A 121 8.11 25.69 12.58
CA TYR A 121 8.49 24.29 12.56
C TYR A 121 7.24 23.45 12.43
N THR A 122 7.23 22.54 11.47
CA THR A 122 6.14 21.59 11.29
C THR A 122 6.69 20.19 11.15
N ARG A 123 6.02 19.23 11.79
CA ARG A 123 6.32 17.81 11.63
C ARG A 123 5.02 17.05 11.50
N ALA A 124 4.90 16.26 10.44
CA ALA A 124 3.79 15.36 10.21
C ALA A 124 4.33 13.93 10.06
N LYS A 125 3.80 13.01 10.85
CA LYS A 125 4.03 11.56 10.68
C LYS A 125 2.73 10.94 10.21
N THR A 126 2.78 10.24 9.09
CA THR A 126 1.62 9.59 8.47
C THR A 126 1.92 8.12 8.26
N TRP A 127 1.04 7.25 8.74
CA TRP A 127 1.17 5.79 8.56
C TRP A 127 0.23 5.33 7.45
N TYR A 128 0.79 4.84 6.36
CA TYR A 128 0.04 4.28 5.24
C TYR A 128 -0.03 2.77 5.37
N VAL A 129 -1.24 2.20 5.46
CA VAL A 129 -1.44 0.75 5.40
C VAL A 129 -1.92 0.32 4.02
N GLY A 130 -1.09 -0.48 3.34
CA GLY A 130 -1.42 -1.16 2.10
C GLY A 130 -1.98 -2.56 2.34
N THR A 131 -2.20 -3.30 1.26
CA THR A 131 -2.55 -4.72 1.35
C THR A 131 -1.33 -5.59 1.69
N SER A 132 -1.57 -6.83 2.10
CA SER A 132 -0.54 -7.87 2.24
C SER A 132 0.36 -7.98 1.01
N ASN A 133 1.56 -8.54 1.17
CA ASN A 133 2.46 -8.74 0.03
C ASN A 133 1.79 -9.63 -1.01
N ARG A 134 1.79 -9.14 -2.24
CA ARG A 134 1.58 -9.96 -3.43
C ARG A 134 2.95 -10.45 -3.88
N ILE A 135 3.06 -11.74 -4.15
CA ILE A 135 4.26 -12.33 -4.73
C ILE A 135 3.87 -13.42 -5.73
N ASP A 136 4.64 -13.49 -6.81
CA ASP A 136 4.54 -14.59 -7.75
C ASP A 136 5.52 -15.66 -7.23
N GLY A 137 4.98 -16.60 -6.44
CA GLY A 137 5.73 -17.71 -5.86
C GLY A 137 6.04 -18.78 -6.89
N LEU A 138 7.13 -19.52 -6.67
CA LEU A 138 7.65 -20.58 -7.54
C LEU A 138 8.05 -20.04 -8.94
N PRO A 139 9.12 -19.22 -9.04
CA PRO A 139 9.49 -18.53 -10.27
C PRO A 139 10.27 -19.45 -11.22
N ASP A 140 9.75 -19.59 -12.45
CA ASP A 140 10.39 -19.90 -13.74
C ASP A 140 11.36 -21.09 -13.91
N ASP A 141 11.88 -21.70 -12.85
CA ASP A 141 12.52 -23.03 -12.89
C ASP A 141 11.49 -24.16 -12.73
N ARG A 142 10.30 -23.83 -12.20
CA ARG A 142 9.13 -24.68 -12.06
C ARG A 142 8.10 -24.26 -13.10
N THR A 143 7.57 -25.25 -13.83
CA THR A 143 6.62 -25.12 -14.94
C THR A 143 5.37 -24.25 -14.70
N ILE A 144 5.07 -23.82 -13.47
CA ILE A 144 3.85 -23.09 -13.09
C ILE A 144 4.16 -21.92 -12.16
N THR A 145 3.60 -20.74 -12.45
CA THR A 145 3.67 -19.56 -11.57
C THR A 145 2.47 -19.51 -10.64
N VAL A 146 2.70 -19.30 -9.33
CA VAL A 146 1.63 -19.14 -8.35
C VAL A 146 1.53 -17.70 -7.90
N ARG A 147 0.42 -17.03 -8.22
CA ARG A 147 0.16 -15.64 -7.84
C ARG A 147 -0.54 -15.63 -6.50
N THR A 148 0.24 -15.47 -5.43
CA THR A 148 -0.24 -15.61 -4.06
C THR A 148 -0.12 -14.31 -3.26
N ARG A 149 -0.79 -14.29 -2.11
CA ARG A 149 -0.63 -13.26 -1.08
C ARG A 149 -0.20 -13.87 0.24
N LEU A 150 0.71 -13.18 0.92
CA LEU A 150 1.21 -13.59 2.22
C LEU A 150 0.38 -12.94 3.32
N LEU A 151 -0.83 -13.46 3.54
CA LEU A 151 -1.74 -12.93 4.56
C LEU A 151 -1.17 -13.06 5.97
N GLU A 152 -0.38 -14.11 6.22
CA GLU A 152 0.29 -14.38 7.51
C GLU A 152 1.32 -13.30 7.88
N ALA A 153 1.95 -12.65 6.88
CA ALA A 153 2.86 -11.53 7.09
C ALA A 153 2.14 -10.21 7.42
N GLY A 154 0.79 -10.21 7.36
CA GLY A 154 -0.04 -9.04 7.58
C GLY A 154 0.03 -8.00 6.45
N ASN A 155 -0.66 -6.90 6.67
CA ASN A 155 -0.68 -5.77 5.74
C ASN A 155 0.63 -4.98 5.79
N ARG A 156 1.07 -4.53 4.61
CA ARG A 156 2.20 -3.60 4.48
C ARG A 156 1.87 -2.28 5.18
N ALA A 157 2.81 -1.74 5.92
CA ALA A 157 2.70 -0.39 6.44
C ALA A 157 4.02 0.37 6.30
N SER A 158 3.91 1.63 5.89
CA SER A 158 5.03 2.57 5.73
C SER A 158 4.74 3.84 6.51
N GLU A 159 5.78 4.47 7.05
CA GLU A 159 5.71 5.71 7.80
C GLU A 159 6.37 6.83 7.00
N LEU A 160 5.55 7.80 6.59
CA LEU A 160 6.02 9.01 5.95
C LEU A 160 6.19 10.10 7.01
N THR A 161 7.41 10.62 7.15
CA THR A 161 7.68 11.79 7.98
C THR A 161 8.00 12.99 7.11
N SER A 162 7.22 14.06 7.25
CA SER A 162 7.48 15.37 6.64
C SER A 162 7.91 16.35 7.73
N THR A 163 9.02 17.04 7.52
CA THR A 163 9.56 18.05 8.45
C THR A 163 9.84 19.34 7.71
N GLY A 164 9.07 20.38 8.04
CA GLY A 164 9.21 21.73 7.50
C GLY A 164 9.82 22.67 8.53
N GLN A 165 10.72 23.54 8.08
CA GLN A 165 11.30 24.61 8.87
C GLN A 165 11.34 25.89 8.04
N ARG A 166 11.01 27.02 8.66
CA ARG A 166 11.12 28.34 8.05
C ARG A 166 11.67 29.33 9.06
N LEU A 167 12.66 30.10 8.64
CA LEU A 167 13.21 31.24 9.37
C LEU A 167 13.10 32.48 8.49
N VAL A 168 12.46 33.52 9.01
CA VAL A 168 12.42 34.84 8.38
C VAL A 168 13.04 35.84 9.34
N LEU A 169 13.99 36.62 8.86
CA LEU A 169 14.54 37.78 9.55
C LEU A 169 14.20 39.01 8.72
N GLY A 170 13.81 40.10 9.35
CA GLY A 170 13.65 41.35 8.63
C GLY A 170 13.87 42.58 9.50
N ALA A 171 14.07 43.69 8.81
CA ALA A 171 14.39 44.97 9.39
C ALA A 171 13.73 46.08 8.58
N SER A 172 13.11 47.02 9.27
CA SER A 172 12.50 48.20 8.65
C SER A 172 12.81 49.45 9.45
N GLY A 173 12.80 50.60 8.78
CA GLY A 173 13.04 51.89 9.42
C GLY A 173 13.50 52.98 8.46
N THR A 174 14.00 54.07 9.02
CA THR A 174 14.43 55.25 8.25
C THR A 174 15.89 55.61 8.59
N VAL A 175 16.74 55.82 7.58
CA VAL A 175 18.12 56.33 7.74
C VAL A 175 18.27 57.62 6.93
N GLY A 176 18.45 58.74 7.62
CA GLY A 176 18.47 60.06 6.98
C GLY A 176 17.11 60.38 6.35
N ALA A 177 17.09 60.60 5.04
CA ALA A 177 15.85 60.84 4.27
C ALA A 177 15.31 59.57 3.57
N TRP A 178 15.85 58.39 3.88
CA TRP A 178 15.52 57.14 3.19
C TRP A 178 14.80 56.16 4.11
N ASP A 179 13.69 55.62 3.64
CA ASP A 179 13.02 54.47 4.25
C ASP A 179 13.54 53.17 3.67
N TYR A 180 13.65 52.13 4.51
CA TYR A 180 14.04 50.79 4.09
C TYR A 180 13.13 49.71 4.69
N ASP A 181 13.01 48.60 3.96
CA ASP A 181 12.42 47.34 4.41
C ASP A 181 13.21 46.20 3.76
N LEU A 182 13.77 45.33 4.59
CA LEU A 182 14.64 44.23 4.18
C LEU A 182 14.16 42.94 4.84
N GLY A 183 14.13 41.85 4.06
CA GLY A 183 13.74 40.53 4.54
C GLY A 183 14.63 39.43 3.97
N LEU A 184 15.05 38.51 4.83
CA LEU A 184 15.75 37.29 4.47
C LEU A 184 14.92 36.10 4.93
N ASN A 185 14.63 35.18 4.01
CA ASN A 185 13.87 33.97 4.29
C ASN A 185 14.68 32.73 3.92
N ARG A 186 14.71 31.74 4.81
CA ARG A 186 15.21 30.41 4.54
C ARG A 186 14.18 29.38 4.97
N SER A 187 13.70 28.60 4.01
CA SER A 187 12.76 27.51 4.24
C SER A 187 13.35 26.21 3.73
N THR A 188 13.21 25.15 4.52
CA THR A 188 13.59 23.78 4.14
C THR A 188 12.46 22.83 4.48
N ASN A 189 12.18 21.90 3.56
CA ASN A 189 11.24 20.82 3.82
C ASN A 189 11.90 19.50 3.43
N THR A 190 11.86 18.53 4.34
CA THR A 190 12.40 17.19 4.11
C THR A 190 11.31 16.16 4.30
N VAL A 191 11.22 15.22 3.37
CA VAL A 191 10.31 14.08 3.43
C VAL A 191 11.13 12.81 3.46
N SER A 192 10.83 11.92 4.40
CA SER A 192 11.44 10.60 4.51
C SER A 192 10.36 9.54 4.61
N ASP A 193 10.52 8.45 3.89
CA ASP A 193 9.66 7.27 3.97
C ASP A 193 10.45 6.10 4.58
N ARG A 194 9.77 5.25 5.35
CA ARG A 194 10.33 4.01 5.87
C ARG A 194 9.26 2.93 5.95
N ASP A 195 9.62 1.73 5.53
CA ASP A 195 8.80 0.55 5.73
C ASP A 195 8.87 0.10 7.18
N VAL A 196 7.71 -0.06 7.82
CA VAL A 196 7.63 -0.37 9.26
C VAL A 196 7.16 -1.79 9.55
N ARG A 197 6.39 -2.42 8.65
CA ARG A 197 6.00 -3.83 8.76
C ARG A 197 5.40 -4.38 7.48
N GLY A 198 5.33 -5.70 7.40
CA GLY A 198 4.63 -6.40 6.32
C GLY A 198 5.37 -6.33 4.99
N TYR A 199 6.63 -5.90 4.96
CA TYR A 199 7.53 -6.03 3.82
C TYR A 199 8.51 -7.16 4.11
N LEU A 200 8.67 -8.06 3.16
CA LEU A 200 9.53 -9.24 3.30
C LEU A 200 10.73 -9.11 2.37
N LEU A 201 11.87 -9.65 2.80
CA LEU A 201 13.05 -9.75 1.95
C LEU A 201 12.76 -10.72 0.81
N TYR A 202 12.90 -10.26 -0.43
CA TYR A 202 12.52 -11.04 -1.62
C TYR A 202 13.23 -12.39 -1.64
N ASP A 203 14.57 -12.40 -1.61
CA ASP A 203 15.37 -13.62 -1.70
C ASP A 203 14.99 -14.65 -0.62
N LYS A 204 14.87 -14.21 0.64
CA LYS A 204 14.45 -15.09 1.74
C LYS A 204 13.03 -15.64 1.58
N THR A 205 12.14 -14.85 0.99
CA THR A 205 10.77 -15.29 0.71
C THR A 205 10.76 -16.33 -0.40
N MET A 206 11.56 -16.12 -1.45
CA MET A 206 11.68 -17.08 -2.55
C MET A 206 12.34 -18.38 -2.09
N ASP A 207 13.38 -18.31 -1.25
CA ASP A 207 13.99 -19.47 -0.60
C ASP A 207 12.97 -20.22 0.28
N GLY A 208 12.13 -19.47 1.00
CA GLY A 208 11.03 -20.04 1.81
C GLY A 208 10.02 -20.83 0.97
N PHE A 209 9.63 -20.31 -0.20
CA PHE A 209 8.81 -21.08 -1.15
C PHE A 209 9.56 -22.28 -1.73
N ALA A 210 10.84 -22.11 -2.07
CA ALA A 210 11.63 -23.15 -2.70
C ALA A 210 11.79 -24.37 -1.81
N ASN A 211 11.99 -24.13 -0.49
CA ASN A 211 12.18 -25.15 0.54
C ASN A 211 10.87 -25.62 1.19
N GLY A 212 9.70 -25.13 0.74
CA GLY A 212 8.40 -25.54 1.26
C GLY A 212 8.03 -24.96 2.64
N LEU A 213 8.83 -24.03 3.18
CA LEU A 213 8.54 -23.32 4.43
C LEU A 213 7.33 -22.39 4.29
N ILE A 214 7.14 -21.81 3.11
CA ILE A 214 6.00 -20.94 2.80
C ILE A 214 5.08 -21.70 1.86
N ASN A 215 3.83 -21.90 2.28
CA ASN A 215 2.82 -22.57 1.47
C ASN A 215 1.96 -21.52 0.74
N PRO A 216 1.99 -21.46 -0.61
CA PRO A 216 1.18 -20.48 -1.34
C PRO A 216 -0.31 -20.87 -1.44
N PHE A 217 -0.69 -22.10 -1.04
CA PHE A 217 -2.03 -22.67 -1.21
C PHE A 217 -2.81 -22.87 0.09
N GLY A 218 -2.21 -22.58 1.24
CA GLY A 218 -2.82 -22.79 2.55
C GLY A 218 -1.88 -22.33 3.66
N PRO A 219 -2.23 -22.55 4.93
CA PRO A 219 -1.37 -22.18 6.04
C PRO A 219 0.05 -22.74 5.88
N SER A 220 1.05 -21.93 6.22
CA SER A 220 2.43 -22.38 6.28
C SER A 220 2.63 -23.22 7.54
N SER A 221 3.15 -24.44 7.44
CA SER A 221 3.57 -25.20 8.62
C SER A 221 4.89 -24.63 9.11
N ALA A 222 4.89 -24.07 10.32
CA ALA A 222 6.12 -23.80 11.07
C ALA A 222 6.86 -25.10 11.42
#